data_AF-A0A1W0W8E0-F1
#
_entry.id   AF-A0A1W0W8E0-F1
#
_cell.length_a   1.000
_cell.length_b   1.000
_cell.length_c   1.000
_cell.angle_alpha   90.00
_cell.angle_beta   90.00
_cell.angle_gamma   90.00
#
_symmetry.space_group_name_H-M   'P 1'
#
loop_
_entity.id
_entity.type
_entity.pdbx_description
1 polymer ?
#
loop_
_entity_poly.entity_id
_entity_poly.type
_entity_poly.pdbx_seq_one_letter_code
_entity_poly.pdbx_strand_id
1 'polypeptide(L)'
;MPWDRTVLTLTIGAIVYYVCVVPRMRTLLPIDTCEVLMKDGALAQPSIEATVWQPDGCDLQLYSQNDSKNCLRKMKSRKNRHQNVNVVFTGDSRIRQLRDAFLRQLSGIDRDWLANRNITCVPAKHYKHADEEILIKDSGVRVSFNWAGVLDNGTGETGRSLERMIRNMRRNDRVADLLVLGNGVWTIRDCARKNRSQADCLIEYRTMFLSLLPKLNTIARRTTVVWAPQIRVNQSRLSDREFTNSNMRMYNEAIESALASQADSKVIYWNSLERLSYELDDSLDGLHFGPTAKYYATQMLMNLLCNRLASFTESGSNSCCPMIRAGKRQ
;
A
#
# COMPACT_ATOMS: atom_id res chain seq x y z
N MET A 1 -18.85 -12.02 -72.91
CA MET A 1 -19.50 -12.23 -71.60
C MET A 1 -19.14 -11.04 -70.72
N PRO A 2 -20.13 -10.25 -70.29
CA PRO A 2 -19.88 -9.05 -69.50
C PRO A 2 -19.66 -9.44 -68.03
N TRP A 3 -18.59 -8.93 -67.44
CA TRP A 3 -18.34 -9.05 -66.01
C TRP A 3 -19.39 -8.23 -65.28
N ASP A 4 -20.22 -8.94 -64.51
CA ASP A 4 -21.35 -8.43 -63.76
C ASP A 4 -20.85 -7.42 -62.71
N ARG A 5 -21.14 -6.13 -62.94
CA ARG A 5 -20.77 -5.01 -62.06
C ARG A 5 -21.38 -5.12 -60.66
N THR A 6 -22.34 -6.03 -60.45
CA THR A 6 -23.05 -6.23 -59.18
C THR A 6 -22.20 -6.99 -58.15
N VAL A 7 -21.29 -7.85 -58.60
CA VAL A 7 -20.44 -8.66 -57.69
C VAL A 7 -19.31 -7.83 -57.06
N LEU A 8 -18.83 -6.80 -57.78
CA LEU A 8 -17.73 -5.94 -57.33
C LEU A 8 -18.18 -4.97 -56.22
N THR A 9 -19.44 -4.51 -56.23
CA THR A 9 -19.99 -3.60 -55.22
C THR A 9 -20.26 -4.31 -53.89
N LEU A 10 -20.68 -5.57 -53.91
CA LEU A 10 -20.94 -6.37 -52.70
C LEU A 10 -19.66 -6.75 -51.95
N THR A 11 -18.55 -7.01 -52.67
CA THR A 11 -17.26 -7.32 -52.04
C THR A 11 -16.61 -6.08 -51.42
N ILE A 12 -16.70 -4.91 -52.07
CA ILE A 12 -16.20 -3.65 -51.51
C ILE A 12 -17.04 -3.22 -50.29
N GLY A 13 -18.37 -3.38 -50.35
CA GLY A 13 -19.26 -3.07 -49.22
C GLY A 13 -18.98 -3.91 -47.97
N ALA A 14 -18.69 -5.21 -48.13
CA ALA A 14 -18.34 -6.10 -47.02
C ALA A 14 -16.97 -5.76 -46.40
N ILE A 15 -15.99 -5.36 -47.22
CA ILE A 15 -14.66 -4.94 -46.75
C ILE A 15 -14.76 -3.60 -46.01
N VAL A 16 -15.55 -2.64 -46.51
CA VAL A 16 -15.76 -1.35 -45.82
C VAL A 16 -16.56 -1.53 -44.53
N TYR A 17 -17.54 -2.44 -44.47
CA TYR A 17 -18.24 -2.77 -43.22
C TYR A 17 -17.31 -3.41 -42.18
N TYR A 18 -16.44 -4.34 -42.58
CA TYR A 18 -15.44 -4.92 -41.67
C TYR A 18 -14.39 -3.91 -41.20
N VAL A 19 -14.01 -2.92 -42.02
CA VAL A 19 -13.01 -1.90 -41.65
C VAL A 19 -13.62 -0.76 -40.82
N CYS A 20 -14.91 -0.46 -40.99
CA CYS A 20 -15.58 0.65 -40.27
C CYS A 20 -16.37 0.21 -39.03
N VAL A 21 -16.76 -1.07 -38.90
CA VAL A 21 -17.63 -1.57 -37.80
C VAL A 21 -16.92 -2.55 -36.86
N VAL A 22 -15.72 -3.05 -37.20
CA VAL A 22 -14.86 -3.63 -36.16
C VAL A 22 -14.45 -2.46 -35.25
N PRO A 23 -14.87 -2.44 -33.97
CA PRO A 23 -14.41 -1.40 -33.06
C PRO A 23 -12.90 -1.48 -33.10
N ARG A 24 -12.27 -0.39 -33.54
CA ARG A 24 -10.83 -0.15 -33.41
C ARG A 24 -10.46 -0.69 -32.05
N MET A 25 -9.80 -1.86 -32.00
CA MET A 25 -9.38 -2.48 -30.74
C MET A 25 -8.66 -1.35 -30.04
N ARG A 26 -9.29 -0.81 -28.99
CA ARG A 26 -8.58 0.06 -28.06
C ARG A 26 -7.43 -0.82 -27.66
N THR A 27 -6.21 -0.44 -28.05
CA THR A 27 -5.02 -0.99 -27.45
C THR A 27 -5.22 -0.78 -25.97
N LEU A 28 -5.64 -1.84 -25.26
CA LEU A 28 -5.81 -1.82 -23.82
C LEU A 28 -4.45 -1.37 -23.32
N LEU A 29 -4.40 -0.16 -22.78
CA LEU A 29 -3.20 0.31 -22.11
C LEU A 29 -2.80 -0.79 -21.12
N PRO A 30 -1.51 -1.17 -21.06
CA PRO A 30 -1.06 -2.19 -20.12
C PRO A 30 -1.56 -1.79 -18.73
N ILE A 31 -2.41 -2.63 -18.14
CA ILE A 31 -2.94 -2.40 -16.80
C ILE A 31 -1.73 -2.41 -15.85
N ASP A 32 -1.54 -1.34 -15.08
CA ASP A 32 -0.49 -1.32 -14.06
C ASP A 32 -0.90 -2.27 -12.93
N THR A 33 -0.35 -3.48 -12.94
CA THR A 33 -0.69 -4.50 -11.95
C THR A 33 -0.20 -4.15 -10.53
N CYS A 34 0.67 -3.14 -10.38
CA CYS A 34 0.94 -2.54 -9.07
C CYS A 34 -0.22 -1.70 -8.55
N GLU A 35 -0.89 -0.96 -9.42
CA GLU A 35 -2.09 -0.22 -9.04
C GLU A 35 -3.20 -1.21 -8.65
N VAL A 36 -3.36 -2.27 -9.45
CA VAL A 36 -4.31 -3.36 -9.20
C VAL A 36 -4.11 -4.01 -7.83
N LEU A 37 -2.88 -4.40 -7.50
CA LEU A 37 -2.52 -4.99 -6.19
C LEU A 37 -3.05 -4.16 -5.01
N MET A 38 -3.02 -2.84 -5.15
CA MET A 38 -3.34 -1.88 -4.10
C MET A 38 -4.82 -1.49 -4.11
N LYS A 39 -5.57 -1.84 -5.17
CA LYS A 39 -6.93 -1.36 -5.42
C LYS A 39 -8.00 -2.28 -4.85
N ASP A 40 -7.99 -3.57 -5.16
CA ASP A 40 -9.04 -4.49 -4.71
C ASP A 40 -8.58 -5.95 -4.70
N GLY A 41 -9.43 -6.84 -4.20
CA GLY A 41 -9.26 -8.28 -4.23
C GLY A 41 -10.28 -9.00 -3.36
N ALA A 42 -10.13 -10.32 -3.27
CA ALA A 42 -10.97 -11.15 -2.42
C ALA A 42 -10.18 -12.32 -1.86
N LEU A 43 -10.69 -12.90 -0.77
CA LEU A 43 -10.29 -14.23 -0.35
C LEU A 43 -10.75 -15.24 -1.40
N ALA A 44 -9.80 -15.90 -2.07
CA ALA A 44 -10.09 -17.02 -2.96
C ALA A 44 -10.86 -18.09 -2.18
N GLN A 45 -11.88 -18.68 -2.82
CA GLN A 45 -12.73 -19.68 -2.18
C GLN A 45 -11.88 -20.76 -1.50
N PRO A 46 -12.27 -21.21 -0.29
CA PRO A 46 -11.49 -22.20 0.44
C PRO A 46 -11.37 -23.48 -0.39
N SER A 47 -10.19 -23.71 -0.96
CA SER A 47 -9.79 -25.07 -1.31
C SER A 47 -9.45 -25.81 -0.02
N ILE A 48 -9.26 -27.12 -0.13
CA ILE A 48 -8.92 -28.01 1.00
C ILE A 48 -7.65 -27.55 1.75
N GLU A 49 -6.83 -26.66 1.18
CA GLU A 49 -5.49 -26.35 1.67
C GLU A 49 -5.30 -24.98 2.34
N ALA A 50 -6.08 -23.94 2.04
CA ALA A 50 -6.17 -22.68 2.81
C ALA A 50 -6.99 -21.60 2.07
N THR A 51 -7.46 -20.59 2.81
CA THR A 51 -7.98 -19.34 2.25
C THR A 51 -6.82 -18.38 1.93
N VAL A 52 -6.70 -17.99 0.65
CA VAL A 52 -5.62 -17.09 0.16
C VAL A 52 -6.21 -15.78 -0.35
N TRP A 53 -5.62 -14.65 0.04
CA TRP A 53 -5.98 -13.36 -0.54
C TRP A 53 -5.48 -13.24 -1.98
N GLN A 54 -6.38 -12.91 -2.90
CA GLN A 54 -6.11 -12.77 -4.32
C GLN A 54 -6.51 -11.36 -4.80
N PRO A 55 -5.55 -10.53 -5.26
CA PRO A 55 -5.84 -9.27 -5.94
C PRO A 55 -6.55 -9.47 -7.28
N ASP A 56 -7.36 -8.49 -7.67
CA ASP A 56 -8.19 -8.58 -8.88
C ASP A 56 -7.40 -8.38 -10.16
N GLY A 57 -7.00 -9.45 -10.84
CA GLY A 57 -6.35 -9.38 -12.15
C GLY A 57 -4.83 -9.48 -12.14
N CYS A 58 -4.23 -9.81 -10.99
CA CYS A 58 -2.85 -10.26 -10.90
C CYS A 58 -2.65 -11.21 -9.72
N ASP A 59 -1.61 -12.03 -9.76
CA ASP A 59 -1.33 -13.03 -8.74
C ASP A 59 -0.42 -12.48 -7.64
N LEU A 60 -0.90 -12.58 -6.39
CA LEU A 60 -0.10 -12.24 -5.21
C LEU A 60 0.98 -13.31 -5.00
N GLN A 61 2.24 -12.91 -5.11
CA GLN A 61 3.35 -13.79 -4.76
C GLN A 61 3.50 -13.86 -3.24
N LEU A 62 3.48 -15.07 -2.67
CA LEU A 62 3.76 -15.29 -1.26
C LEU A 62 5.26 -15.48 -1.06
N TYR A 63 5.89 -14.55 -0.36
CA TYR A 63 7.29 -14.57 -0.02
C TYR A 63 7.52 -15.32 1.30
N SER A 64 8.40 -16.32 1.28
CA SER A 64 9.00 -16.84 2.51
C SER A 64 9.94 -15.79 3.14
N GLN A 65 10.31 -15.98 4.41
CA GLN A 65 11.29 -15.07 5.05
C GLN A 65 12.61 -15.02 4.29
N ASN A 66 13.05 -16.17 3.74
CA ASN A 66 14.29 -16.26 2.99
C ASN A 66 14.17 -15.51 1.65
N ASP A 67 13.04 -15.68 0.94
CA ASP A 67 12.79 -14.98 -0.32
C ASP A 67 12.73 -13.47 -0.12
N SER A 68 12.07 -13.01 0.95
CA SER A 68 12.04 -11.60 1.32
C SER A 68 13.44 -11.06 1.59
N LYS A 69 14.26 -11.74 2.40
CA LYS A 69 15.66 -11.33 2.65
C LYS A 69 16.46 -11.29 1.35
N ASN A 70 16.36 -12.32 0.51
CA ASN A 70 17.10 -12.42 -0.74
C ASN A 70 16.72 -11.35 -1.74
N CYS A 71 15.43 -11.03 -1.86
CA CYS A 71 14.97 -9.91 -2.66
C CYS A 71 15.62 -8.61 -2.20
N LEU A 72 15.52 -8.30 -0.91
CA LEU A 72 15.98 -7.01 -0.40
C LEU A 72 17.51 -6.88 -0.48
N ARG A 73 18.27 -7.98 -0.36
CA ARG A 73 19.70 -8.02 -0.67
C ARG A 73 19.99 -7.68 -2.12
N LYS A 74 19.21 -8.23 -3.06
CA LYS A 74 19.34 -7.94 -4.50
C LYS A 74 18.93 -6.51 -4.83
N MET A 75 17.91 -5.95 -4.16
CA MET A 75 17.58 -4.53 -4.27
C MET A 75 18.78 -3.69 -3.81
N LYS A 76 19.33 -3.98 -2.63
CA LYS A 76 20.52 -3.30 -2.10
C LYS A 76 21.69 -3.36 -3.07
N SER A 77 21.99 -4.52 -3.66
CA SER A 77 23.13 -4.67 -4.57
C SER A 77 22.97 -3.89 -5.88
N ARG A 78 21.72 -3.59 -6.29
CA ARG A 78 21.44 -2.71 -7.43
C ARG A 78 21.54 -1.23 -7.07
N LYS A 79 21.45 -0.87 -5.79
CA LYS A 79 21.77 0.47 -5.29
C LYS A 79 23.29 0.61 -5.20
N ASN A 80 23.77 1.85 -5.08
CA ASN A 80 25.18 2.10 -4.79
C ASN A 80 25.61 1.30 -3.55
N ARG A 81 26.79 0.64 -3.59
CA ARG A 81 27.25 -0.38 -2.61
C ARG A 81 27.17 0.03 -1.13
N HIS A 82 27.05 1.32 -0.83
CA HIS A 82 26.98 1.88 0.52
C HIS A 82 25.56 2.23 1.00
N GLN A 83 24.54 2.11 0.17
CA GLN A 83 23.16 2.42 0.55
C GLN A 83 22.38 1.15 0.90
N ASN A 84 21.64 1.21 2.01
CA ASN A 84 20.68 0.17 2.36
C ASN A 84 19.35 0.40 1.61
N VAL A 85 18.53 -0.64 1.54
CA VAL A 85 17.10 -0.47 1.25
C VAL A 85 16.47 0.21 2.46
N ASN A 86 15.78 1.32 2.27
CA ASN A 86 15.16 2.09 3.35
C ASN A 86 13.64 2.03 3.22
N VAL A 87 12.98 1.42 4.19
CA VAL A 87 11.52 1.36 4.30
C VAL A 87 11.10 2.21 5.49
N VAL A 88 10.20 3.15 5.26
CA VAL A 88 9.74 4.10 6.28
C VAL A 88 8.26 3.90 6.52
N PHE A 89 7.89 3.77 7.78
CA PHE A 89 6.51 3.74 8.27
C PHE A 89 6.27 5.01 9.08
N THR A 90 5.19 5.75 8.81
CA THR A 90 4.86 6.97 9.57
C THR A 90 3.37 6.98 9.91
N GLY A 91 3.03 6.99 11.20
CA GLY A 91 1.63 6.97 11.58
C GLY A 91 1.38 6.60 13.04
N ASP A 92 0.17 6.12 13.28
CA ASP A 92 -0.29 5.67 14.59
C ASP A 92 0.02 4.19 14.87
N SER A 93 -0.68 3.60 15.84
CA SER A 93 -0.49 2.22 16.25
C SER A 93 -0.80 1.20 15.14
N ARG A 94 -1.69 1.50 14.21
CA ARG A 94 -2.02 0.59 13.10
C ARG A 94 -0.89 0.53 12.08
N ILE A 95 -0.24 1.67 11.79
CA ILE A 95 0.97 1.69 10.95
C ILE A 95 2.15 1.04 11.66
N ARG A 96 2.25 1.17 12.99
CA ARG A 96 3.22 0.42 13.79
C ARG A 96 3.05 -1.09 13.60
N GLN A 97 1.83 -1.61 13.56
CA GLN A 97 1.59 -3.04 13.32
C GLN A 97 2.02 -3.51 11.94
N LEU A 98 1.81 -2.69 10.89
CA LEU A 98 2.33 -3.01 9.55
C LEU A 98 3.86 -3.06 9.54
N ARG A 99 4.51 -2.14 10.26
CA ARG A 99 5.96 -2.15 10.47
C ARG A 99 6.42 -3.41 11.21
N ASP A 100 5.74 -3.78 12.29
CA ASP A 100 6.11 -4.96 13.09
C ASP A 100 5.89 -6.26 12.29
N ALA A 101 4.83 -6.32 11.48
CA ALA A 101 4.58 -7.44 10.55
C ALA A 101 5.68 -7.55 9.48
N PHE A 102 6.10 -6.42 8.90
CA PHE A 102 7.23 -6.36 7.97
C PHE A 102 8.54 -6.81 8.62
N LEU A 103 8.82 -6.38 9.85
CA LEU A 103 9.98 -6.85 10.61
C LEU A 103 9.91 -8.34 10.93
N ARG A 104 8.72 -8.86 11.27
CA ARG A 104 8.49 -10.29 11.51
C ARG A 104 8.77 -11.10 10.24
N GLN A 105 8.34 -10.64 9.07
CA GLN A 105 8.65 -11.29 7.79
C GLN A 105 10.16 -11.39 7.53
N LEU A 106 10.95 -10.44 8.04
CA LEU A 106 12.39 -10.41 7.83
C LEU A 106 13.20 -11.04 8.97
N SER A 107 12.68 -11.13 10.17
CA SER A 107 13.43 -11.62 11.34
C SER A 107 12.89 -12.92 11.93
N GLY A 108 11.65 -13.28 11.61
CA GLY A 108 10.88 -14.34 12.27
C GLY A 108 10.38 -13.98 13.65
N ILE A 109 10.76 -12.80 14.18
CA ILE A 109 10.42 -12.37 15.54
C ILE A 109 9.17 -11.49 15.47
N ASP A 110 8.09 -11.97 16.06
CA ASP A 110 6.88 -11.18 16.25
C ASP A 110 7.07 -10.24 17.45
N ARG A 111 6.74 -8.96 17.27
CA ARG A 111 6.91 -7.89 18.27
C ARG A 111 5.58 -7.25 18.67
N ASP A 112 4.50 -7.63 18.01
CA ASP A 112 3.19 -7.00 18.17
C ASP A 112 2.28 -7.82 19.09
N TRP A 113 2.37 -7.54 20.40
CA TRP A 113 1.57 -8.22 21.42
C TRP A 113 0.07 -7.90 21.32
N LEU A 114 -0.33 -6.84 20.59
CA LEU A 114 -1.75 -6.51 20.40
C LEU A 114 -2.44 -7.50 19.46
N ALA A 115 -1.71 -8.00 18.47
CA ALA A 115 -2.20 -9.02 17.55
C ALA A 115 -1.79 -10.45 17.94
N ASN A 116 -0.86 -10.63 18.89
CA ASN A 116 -0.41 -11.95 19.32
C ASN A 116 -0.13 -11.98 20.83
N ARG A 117 -1.10 -12.50 21.60
CA ARG A 117 -1.03 -12.58 23.07
C ARG A 117 0.05 -13.52 23.60
N ASN A 118 0.62 -14.39 22.75
CA ASN A 118 1.68 -15.33 23.14
C ASN A 118 3.07 -14.66 23.16
N ILE A 119 3.18 -13.40 22.77
CA ILE A 119 4.44 -12.65 22.86
C ILE A 119 4.68 -12.26 24.32
N THR A 120 5.59 -12.99 24.96
CA THR A 120 5.99 -12.75 26.35
C THR A 120 7.16 -11.79 26.48
N CYS A 121 7.91 -11.57 25.39
CA CYS A 121 9.07 -10.69 25.35
C CYS A 121 8.74 -9.41 24.57
N VAL A 122 8.15 -8.43 25.27
CA VAL A 122 8.19 -7.04 24.81
C VAL A 122 9.59 -6.53 25.19
N PRO A 123 10.44 -6.12 24.25
CA PRO A 123 11.76 -5.57 24.61
C PRO A 123 11.56 -4.48 25.67
N ALA A 124 12.39 -4.46 26.72
CA ALA A 124 12.29 -3.49 27.82
C ALA A 124 12.34 -2.01 27.39
N LYS A 125 12.59 -1.73 26.09
CA LYS A 125 12.61 -0.42 25.45
C LYS A 125 11.59 -0.26 24.30
N HIS A 126 10.55 -1.09 24.22
CA HIS A 126 9.50 -0.89 23.22
C HIS A 126 8.55 0.23 23.65
N TYR A 127 8.92 1.46 23.31
CA TYR A 127 8.08 2.63 23.53
C TYR A 127 6.98 2.66 22.48
N LYS A 128 5.74 2.39 22.89
CA LYS A 128 4.59 2.28 21.98
C LYS A 128 4.46 3.51 21.08
N HIS A 129 4.62 4.71 21.64
CA HIS A 129 4.40 5.97 20.93
C HIS A 129 5.71 6.73 20.67
N ALA A 130 6.72 6.03 20.16
CA ALA A 130 8.01 6.63 19.86
C ALA A 130 8.53 6.20 18.50
N ASP A 131 9.44 7.02 17.98
CA ASP A 131 10.23 6.69 16.80
C ASP A 131 11.13 5.49 17.08
N GLU A 132 11.31 4.64 16.07
CA GLU A 132 12.21 3.48 16.14
C GLU A 132 12.88 3.26 14.79
N GLU A 133 14.17 2.93 14.79
CA GLU A 133 14.91 2.58 13.58
C GLU A 133 15.67 1.28 13.81
N ILE A 134 15.52 0.33 12.88
CA ILE A 134 16.17 -0.98 12.93
C ILE A 134 16.89 -1.23 11.61
N LEU A 135 18.17 -1.56 11.70
CA LEU A 135 18.95 -2.07 10.58
C LEU A 135 19.03 -3.60 10.66
N ILE A 136 18.37 -4.29 9.74
CA ILE A 136 18.50 -5.73 9.58
C ILE A 136 19.74 -5.98 8.71
N LYS A 137 20.88 -6.22 9.38
CA LYS A 137 22.19 -6.36 8.72
C LYS A 137 22.18 -7.45 7.65
N ASP A 138 21.53 -8.58 7.94
CA ASP A 138 21.49 -9.75 7.06
C ASP A 138 20.84 -9.46 5.71
N SER A 139 19.77 -8.67 5.67
CA SER A 139 19.11 -8.27 4.41
C SER A 139 19.61 -6.92 3.89
N GLY A 140 20.33 -6.15 4.73
CA GLY A 140 20.78 -4.81 4.42
C GLY A 140 19.62 -3.82 4.25
N VAL A 141 18.60 -3.98 5.09
CA VAL A 141 17.37 -3.18 5.09
C VAL A 141 17.31 -2.37 6.36
N ARG A 142 17.09 -1.07 6.20
CA ARG A 142 16.75 -0.14 7.29
C ARG A 142 15.24 0.04 7.30
N VAL A 143 14.62 -0.29 8.42
CA VAL A 143 13.20 -0.05 8.67
C VAL A 143 13.08 1.04 9.71
N SER A 144 12.40 2.13 9.38
CA SER A 144 12.16 3.26 10.28
C SER A 144 10.67 3.36 10.57
N PHE A 145 10.31 3.65 11.81
CA PHE A 145 8.98 4.03 12.24
C PHE A 145 9.04 5.43 12.84
N ASN A 146 8.19 6.33 12.36
CA ASN A 146 7.99 7.65 12.94
C ASN A 146 6.59 7.70 13.56
N TRP A 147 6.52 7.98 14.85
CA TRP A 147 5.23 8.12 15.53
C TRP A 147 4.56 9.44 15.10
N ALA A 148 3.42 9.32 14.45
CA ALA A 148 2.63 10.44 13.97
C ALA A 148 1.14 10.10 14.13
N GLY A 149 0.67 10.17 15.38
CA GLY A 149 -0.67 9.74 15.76
C GLY A 149 -1.79 10.48 15.02
N VAL A 150 -1.59 11.75 14.67
CA VAL A 150 -2.57 12.60 13.97
C VAL A 150 -1.92 13.29 12.77
N LEU A 151 -2.75 13.67 11.79
CA LEU A 151 -2.36 14.62 10.76
C LEU A 151 -2.13 16.02 11.36
N ASP A 152 -1.24 16.77 10.74
CA ASP A 152 -0.93 18.15 11.07
C ASP A 152 -0.78 18.99 9.80
N ASN A 153 -0.66 20.31 9.96
CA ASN A 153 -0.57 21.27 8.86
C ASN A 153 0.82 21.32 8.17
N GLY A 154 1.67 20.33 8.39
CA GLY A 154 3.05 20.30 7.89
C GLY A 154 4.11 20.74 8.89
N THR A 155 3.73 21.13 10.11
CA THR A 155 4.67 21.58 11.16
C THR A 155 4.74 20.63 12.37
N GLY A 156 3.78 19.71 12.50
CA GLY A 156 3.73 18.69 13.55
C GLY A 156 4.60 17.48 13.24
N GLU A 157 4.31 16.34 13.87
CA GLU A 157 5.14 15.13 13.70
C GLU A 157 5.10 14.56 12.28
N THR A 158 3.92 14.54 11.65
CA THR A 158 3.80 14.08 10.26
C THR A 158 4.60 15.01 9.35
N GLY A 159 4.38 16.32 9.47
CA GLY A 159 5.09 17.33 8.69
C GLY A 159 6.62 17.27 8.84
N ARG A 160 7.11 17.17 10.09
CA ARG A 160 8.55 17.03 10.39
C ARG A 160 9.15 15.75 9.84
N SER A 161 8.42 14.62 9.89
CA SER A 161 8.84 13.35 9.30
C SER A 161 9.04 13.49 7.79
N LEU A 162 8.04 14.05 7.07
CA LEU A 162 8.10 14.27 5.63
C LEU A 162 9.23 15.24 5.24
N GLU A 163 9.42 16.32 6.01
CA GLU A 163 10.52 17.26 5.80
C GLU A 163 11.89 16.62 5.96
N ARG A 164 12.05 15.73 6.95
CA ARG A 164 13.30 14.96 7.13
C ARG A 164 13.58 14.09 5.90
N MET A 165 12.55 13.45 5.35
CA MET A 165 12.68 12.66 4.13
C MET A 165 13.06 13.50 2.91
N ILE A 166 12.45 14.67 2.73
CA ILE A 166 12.80 15.60 1.64
C ILE A 166 14.25 16.06 1.76
N ARG A 167 14.73 16.39 2.97
CA ARG A 167 16.15 16.73 3.19
C ARG A 167 17.09 15.60 2.83
N ASN A 168 16.76 14.37 3.25
CA ASN A 168 17.51 13.16 2.90
C ASN A 168 17.58 12.95 1.38
N MET A 169 16.44 13.11 0.68
CA MET A 169 16.38 13.06 -0.79
C MET A 169 17.27 14.08 -1.47
N ARG A 170 17.27 15.34 -1.00
CA ARG A 170 18.12 16.41 -1.55
C ARG A 170 19.60 16.11 -1.39
N ARG A 171 19.99 15.48 -0.28
CA ARG A 171 21.38 15.07 0.01
C ARG A 171 21.76 13.75 -0.65
N ASN A 172 20.83 13.09 -1.34
CA ASN A 172 20.97 11.73 -1.85
C ASN A 172 21.41 10.72 -0.76
N ASP A 173 21.07 11.00 0.50
CA ASP A 173 21.37 10.18 1.66
C ASP A 173 20.08 9.58 2.19
N ARG A 174 20.10 8.29 2.57
CA ARG A 174 18.94 7.57 3.14
C ARG A 174 17.61 7.79 2.40
N VAL A 175 17.64 7.82 1.07
CA VAL A 175 16.41 7.92 0.26
C VAL A 175 15.56 6.68 0.50
N ALA A 176 14.29 6.88 0.86
CA ALA A 176 13.34 5.81 1.08
C ALA A 176 12.97 5.11 -0.24
N ASP A 177 12.94 3.79 -0.25
CA ASP A 177 12.43 2.99 -1.36
C ASP A 177 10.90 2.85 -1.25
N LEU A 178 10.40 2.77 -0.01
CA LEU A 178 8.98 2.70 0.31
C LEU A 178 8.68 3.58 1.54
N LEU A 179 7.64 4.40 1.43
CA LEU A 179 7.00 5.10 2.54
C LEU A 179 5.57 4.58 2.67
N VAL A 180 5.26 3.94 3.80
CA VAL A 180 3.89 3.61 4.19
C VAL A 180 3.47 4.59 5.27
N LEU A 181 2.39 5.32 5.03
CA LEU A 181 1.89 6.29 6.00
C LEU A 181 0.38 6.20 6.15
N GLY A 182 -0.11 6.55 7.32
CA GLY A 182 -1.54 6.60 7.59
C GLY A 182 -1.78 6.93 9.06
N ASN A 183 -2.86 7.62 9.32
CA ASN A 183 -3.38 7.79 10.67
C ASN A 183 -4.86 8.16 10.56
N GLY A 184 -5.55 8.25 11.70
CA GLY A 184 -6.95 8.66 11.73
C GLY A 184 -7.66 8.27 13.02
N VAL A 185 -7.29 7.14 13.63
CA VAL A 185 -7.93 6.69 14.88
C VAL A 185 -7.74 7.69 16.02
N TRP A 186 -6.58 8.34 16.13
CA TRP A 186 -6.39 9.39 17.13
C TRP A 186 -7.22 10.64 16.83
N THR A 187 -7.37 11.03 15.55
CA THR A 187 -8.22 12.15 15.17
C THR A 187 -9.68 11.88 15.53
N ILE A 188 -10.20 10.67 15.21
CA ILE A 188 -11.56 10.24 15.58
C ILE A 188 -11.76 10.33 17.09
N ARG A 189 -10.81 9.79 17.86
CA ARG A 189 -10.84 9.80 19.32
C ARG A 189 -10.77 11.19 19.92
N ASP A 190 -9.83 12.00 19.47
CA ASP A 190 -9.63 13.35 20.00
C ASP A 190 -10.82 14.25 19.65
N CYS A 191 -11.44 14.04 18.48
CA CYS A 191 -12.67 14.70 18.10
C CYS A 191 -13.81 14.38 19.10
N ALA A 192 -14.01 13.09 19.39
CA ALA A 192 -15.03 12.65 20.34
C ALA A 192 -14.76 13.15 21.77
N ARG A 193 -13.52 13.08 22.24
CA ARG A 193 -13.11 13.56 23.57
C ARG A 193 -13.30 15.07 23.74
N LYS A 194 -13.18 15.84 22.65
CA LYS A 194 -13.47 17.27 22.62
C LYS A 194 -14.95 17.58 22.44
N ASN A 195 -15.82 16.57 22.47
CA ASN A 195 -17.26 16.67 22.27
C ASN A 195 -17.64 17.38 20.96
N ARG A 196 -16.85 17.13 19.90
CA ARG A 196 -17.09 17.68 18.55
C ARG A 196 -17.76 16.64 17.67
N SER A 197 -18.48 17.11 16.65
CA SER A 197 -19.02 16.22 15.63
C SER A 197 -17.88 15.68 14.75
N GLN A 198 -17.98 14.40 14.36
CA GLN A 198 -17.00 13.80 13.45
C GLN A 198 -16.99 14.50 12.08
N ALA A 199 -18.13 15.03 11.64
CA ALA A 199 -18.24 15.80 10.41
C ALA A 199 -17.37 17.07 10.43
N ASP A 200 -17.36 17.81 11.54
CA ASP A 200 -16.52 19.03 11.67
C ASP A 200 -15.03 18.67 11.67
N CYS A 201 -14.65 17.64 12.42
CA CYS A 201 -13.27 17.18 12.48
C CYS A 201 -12.79 16.61 11.14
N LEU A 202 -13.69 16.06 10.33
CA LEU A 202 -13.37 15.54 9.00
C LEU A 202 -12.92 16.65 8.04
N ILE A 203 -13.55 17.83 8.12
CA ILE A 203 -13.18 19.01 7.31
C ILE A 203 -11.74 19.43 7.63
N GLU A 204 -11.41 19.52 8.92
CA GLU A 204 -10.05 19.83 9.37
C GLU A 204 -9.07 18.74 8.93
N TYR A 205 -9.41 17.47 9.14
CA TYR A 205 -8.58 16.33 8.77
C TYR A 205 -8.23 16.33 7.27
N ARG A 206 -9.22 16.55 6.40
CA ARG A 206 -9.02 16.71 4.95
C ARG A 206 -8.12 17.90 4.63
N THR A 207 -8.32 19.03 5.31
CA THR A 207 -7.54 20.25 5.10
C THR A 207 -6.07 20.05 5.49
N MET A 208 -5.83 19.37 6.62
CA MET A 208 -4.49 19.00 7.06
C MET A 208 -3.81 18.07 6.05
N PHE A 209 -4.52 17.06 5.53
CA PHE A 209 -3.96 16.19 4.48
C PHE A 209 -3.57 16.96 3.22
N LEU A 210 -4.45 17.85 2.73
CA LEU A 210 -4.15 18.68 1.56
C LEU A 210 -2.91 19.56 1.76
N SER A 211 -2.66 20.05 2.98
CA SER A 211 -1.45 20.82 3.29
C SER A 211 -0.16 19.98 3.21
N LEU A 212 -0.25 18.68 3.45
CA LEU A 212 0.87 17.73 3.39
C LEU A 212 1.11 17.19 1.98
N LEU A 213 0.09 17.20 1.13
CA LEU A 213 0.12 16.60 -0.21
C LEU A 213 1.27 17.12 -1.10
N PRO A 214 1.64 18.42 -1.11
CA PRO A 214 2.82 18.89 -1.84
C PRO A 214 4.13 18.22 -1.40
N LYS A 215 4.29 17.95 -0.09
CA LYS A 215 5.46 17.25 0.45
C LYS A 215 5.45 15.78 0.03
N LEU A 216 4.28 15.13 0.11
CA LEU A 216 4.10 13.75 -0.33
C LEU A 216 4.40 13.59 -1.83
N ASN A 217 3.89 14.49 -2.67
CA ASN A 217 4.18 14.51 -4.11
C ASN A 217 5.65 14.75 -4.41
N THR A 218 6.34 15.55 -3.60
CA THR A 218 7.80 15.72 -3.70
C THR A 218 8.53 14.40 -3.41
N ILE A 219 8.12 13.70 -2.35
CA ILE A 219 8.69 12.41 -1.96
C ILE A 219 8.42 11.34 -3.01
N ALA A 220 7.19 11.31 -3.55
CA ALA A 220 6.73 10.36 -4.55
C ALA A 220 7.50 10.42 -5.89
N ARG A 221 8.33 11.45 -6.11
CA ARG A 221 9.24 11.51 -7.27
C ARG A 221 10.34 10.46 -7.24
N ARG A 222 10.75 9.98 -6.06
CA ARG A 222 11.85 9.01 -5.90
C ARG A 222 11.56 7.85 -4.96
N THR A 223 10.41 7.88 -4.30
CA THR A 223 9.98 6.90 -3.30
C THR A 223 8.59 6.41 -3.68
N THR A 224 8.31 5.12 -3.53
CA THR A 224 6.93 4.64 -3.60
C THR A 224 6.22 5.05 -2.31
N VAL A 225 5.19 5.91 -2.43
CA VAL A 225 4.44 6.44 -1.28
C VAL A 225 3.06 5.78 -1.25
N VAL A 226 2.75 5.12 -0.15
CA VAL A 226 1.50 4.37 0.08
C VAL A 226 0.76 4.97 1.27
N TRP A 227 -0.42 5.50 1.04
CA TRP A 227 -1.36 5.86 2.10
C TRP A 227 -2.17 4.62 2.50
N ALA A 228 -1.98 4.16 3.73
CA ALA A 228 -2.74 3.07 4.32
C ALA A 228 -4.04 3.62 4.96
N PRO A 229 -5.22 3.13 4.54
CA PRO A 229 -6.50 3.60 5.06
C PRO A 229 -6.74 3.17 6.52
N GLN A 230 -7.79 3.73 7.11
CA GLN A 230 -8.39 3.16 8.30
C GLN A 230 -9.01 1.81 7.95
N ILE A 231 -8.61 0.78 8.69
CA ILE A 231 -9.22 -0.55 8.55
C ILE A 231 -10.51 -0.65 9.35
N ARG A 232 -11.32 -1.63 8.96
CA ARG A 232 -12.56 -2.00 9.65
C ARG A 232 -12.28 -2.26 11.13
N VAL A 233 -13.22 -1.87 11.97
CA VAL A 233 -13.25 -2.18 13.39
C VAL A 233 -14.33 -3.21 13.73
N ASN A 234 -14.02 -4.07 14.68
CA ASN A 234 -15.00 -4.94 15.31
C ASN A 234 -15.63 -4.20 16.50
N GLN A 235 -16.71 -3.47 16.22
CA GLN A 235 -17.40 -2.62 17.20
C GLN A 235 -17.88 -3.39 18.44
N SER A 236 -18.13 -4.71 18.32
CA SER A 236 -18.56 -5.54 19.45
C SER A 236 -17.45 -5.80 20.48
N ARG A 237 -16.19 -5.62 20.08
CA ARG A 237 -15.00 -5.82 20.92
C ARG A 237 -14.42 -4.51 21.47
N LEU A 238 -15.03 -3.36 21.13
CA LEU A 238 -14.53 -2.04 21.49
C LEU A 238 -15.29 -1.44 22.68
N SER A 239 -14.55 -0.80 23.59
CA SER A 239 -15.13 0.04 24.64
C SER A 239 -15.39 1.47 24.18
N ASP A 240 -14.54 1.97 23.28
CA ASP A 240 -14.57 3.34 22.73
C ASP A 240 -15.64 3.41 21.62
N ARG A 241 -16.72 4.17 21.87
CA ARG A 241 -17.92 4.21 21.01
C ARG A 241 -17.74 5.03 19.73
N GLU A 242 -16.75 5.90 19.69
CA GLU A 242 -16.43 6.72 18.53
C GLU A 242 -15.79 5.92 17.40
N PHE A 243 -15.21 4.76 17.69
CA PHE A 243 -14.66 3.87 16.68
C PHE A 243 -15.77 3.07 16.03
N THR A 244 -16.41 3.70 15.05
CA THR A 244 -17.43 3.06 14.22
C THR A 244 -16.91 2.82 12.80
N ASN A 245 -17.42 1.79 12.13
CA ASN A 245 -17.08 1.55 10.72
C ASN A 245 -17.54 2.70 9.80
N SER A 246 -18.61 3.40 10.19
CA SER A 246 -19.05 4.62 9.50
C SER A 246 -18.01 5.74 9.64
N ASN A 247 -17.47 5.97 10.85
CA ASN A 247 -16.41 6.95 11.05
C ASN A 247 -15.13 6.56 10.30
N MET A 248 -14.70 5.29 10.36
CA MET A 248 -13.52 4.84 9.60
C MET A 248 -13.67 5.14 8.10
N ARG A 249 -14.83 4.81 7.53
CA ARG A 249 -15.13 5.08 6.12
C ARG A 249 -15.11 6.56 5.78
N MET A 250 -15.76 7.42 6.57
CA MET A 250 -15.77 8.86 6.30
C MET A 250 -14.35 9.44 6.25
N TYR A 251 -13.47 9.02 7.16
CA TYR A 251 -12.07 9.47 7.18
C TYR A 251 -11.25 8.92 5.99
N ASN A 252 -11.56 7.71 5.53
CA ASN A 252 -10.99 7.14 4.31
C ASN A 252 -11.40 7.94 3.08
N GLU A 253 -12.70 8.17 2.90
CA GLU A 253 -13.28 8.96 1.80
C GLU A 253 -12.73 10.39 1.74
N ALA A 254 -12.43 11.00 2.90
CA ALA A 254 -11.79 12.31 2.95
C ALA A 254 -10.37 12.33 2.36
N ILE A 255 -9.59 11.26 2.56
CA ILE A 255 -8.25 11.14 1.96
C ILE A 255 -8.36 10.78 0.48
N GLU A 256 -9.22 9.83 0.12
CA GLU A 256 -9.44 9.43 -1.27
C GLU A 256 -9.88 10.61 -2.13
N SER A 257 -10.86 11.39 -1.66
CA SER A 257 -11.33 12.59 -2.36
C SER A 257 -10.26 13.67 -2.45
N ALA A 258 -9.40 13.82 -1.43
CA ALA A 258 -8.29 14.76 -1.47
C ALA A 258 -7.23 14.33 -2.49
N LEU A 259 -6.90 13.04 -2.56
CA LEU A 259 -5.98 12.48 -3.57
C LEU A 259 -6.56 12.61 -4.98
N ALA A 260 -7.83 12.27 -5.17
CA ALA A 260 -8.53 12.39 -6.45
C ALA A 260 -8.62 13.85 -6.95
N SER A 261 -8.62 14.83 -6.03
CA SER A 261 -8.57 16.25 -6.39
C SER A 261 -7.23 16.73 -6.95
N GLN A 262 -6.21 15.86 -6.98
CA GLN A 262 -4.88 16.13 -7.53
C GLN A 262 -4.50 15.01 -8.51
N ALA A 263 -4.94 15.12 -9.77
CA ALA A 263 -4.78 14.09 -10.79
C ALA A 263 -3.31 13.63 -11.01
N ASP A 264 -2.34 14.52 -10.79
CA ASP A 264 -0.91 14.22 -10.94
C ASP A 264 -0.26 13.61 -9.69
N SER A 265 -1.03 13.38 -8.62
CA SER A 265 -0.53 12.76 -7.40
C SER A 265 -0.08 11.33 -7.68
N LYS A 266 1.13 10.98 -7.22
CA LYS A 266 1.67 9.61 -7.30
C LYS A 266 1.56 8.87 -5.97
N VAL A 267 0.84 9.42 -5.00
CA VAL A 267 0.56 8.77 -3.73
C VAL A 267 -0.46 7.67 -3.98
N ILE A 268 -0.08 6.43 -3.68
CA ILE A 268 -0.94 5.27 -3.85
C ILE A 268 -1.85 5.17 -2.64
N TYR A 269 -3.17 5.16 -2.86
CA TYR A 269 -4.12 4.83 -1.81
C TYR A 269 -4.32 3.31 -1.77
N TRP A 270 -4.15 2.70 -0.59
CA TRP A 270 -4.14 1.24 -0.43
C TRP A 270 -5.54 0.67 -0.12
N ASN A 271 -6.45 0.78 -1.07
CA ASN A 271 -7.84 0.35 -0.92
C ASN A 271 -7.99 -1.17 -0.64
N SER A 272 -7.15 -2.02 -1.23
CA SER A 272 -7.18 -3.48 -0.98
C SER A 272 -6.93 -3.84 0.49
N LEU A 273 -6.27 -2.97 1.27
CA LEU A 273 -6.07 -3.17 2.71
C LEU A 273 -7.38 -3.03 3.50
N GLU A 274 -8.25 -2.08 3.11
CA GLU A 274 -9.57 -1.93 3.71
C GLU A 274 -10.40 -3.19 3.44
N ARG A 275 -10.43 -3.63 2.18
CA ARG A 275 -11.17 -4.84 1.78
C ARG A 275 -10.66 -6.09 2.48
N LEU A 276 -9.34 -6.29 2.54
CA LEU A 276 -8.72 -7.39 3.28
C LEU A 276 -9.15 -7.41 4.75
N SER A 277 -9.17 -6.24 5.40
CA SER A 277 -9.61 -6.11 6.79
C SER A 277 -11.09 -6.44 6.97
N TYR A 278 -11.91 -6.12 5.97
CA TYR A 278 -13.35 -6.38 5.99
C TYR A 278 -13.66 -7.88 5.92
N GLU A 279 -12.96 -8.62 5.06
CA GLU A 279 -13.22 -10.05 4.83
C GLU A 279 -12.66 -10.94 5.95
N LEU A 280 -11.55 -10.56 6.57
CA LEU A 280 -10.92 -11.38 7.62
C LEU A 280 -11.54 -11.19 9.01
N ASP A 281 -11.87 -9.95 9.41
CA ASP A 281 -12.37 -9.59 10.77
C ASP A 281 -11.64 -10.32 11.92
N ASP A 282 -10.32 -10.49 11.79
CA ASP A 282 -9.48 -11.31 12.66
C ASP A 282 -8.83 -10.51 13.81
N SER A 283 -9.32 -9.29 14.05
CA SER A 283 -8.81 -8.38 15.07
C SER A 283 -9.05 -8.88 16.50
N LEU A 284 -8.00 -8.99 17.32
CA LEU A 284 -8.12 -9.48 18.70
C LEU A 284 -8.77 -8.49 19.68
N ASP A 285 -8.59 -7.19 19.45
CA ASP A 285 -9.14 -6.12 20.30
C ASP A 285 -10.19 -5.26 19.59
N GLY A 286 -10.52 -5.60 18.34
CA GLY A 286 -11.47 -4.90 17.50
C GLY A 286 -10.99 -3.60 16.89
N LEU A 287 -9.80 -3.09 17.24
CA LEU A 287 -9.24 -1.86 16.68
C LEU A 287 -8.04 -2.13 15.76
N HIS A 288 -7.18 -3.04 16.17
CA HIS A 288 -5.89 -3.27 15.54
C HIS A 288 -5.97 -4.39 14.50
N PHE A 289 -5.00 -4.46 13.59
CA PHE A 289 -4.93 -5.54 12.60
C PHE A 289 -4.84 -6.91 13.30
N GLY A 290 -5.55 -7.90 12.77
CA GLY A 290 -5.37 -9.29 13.17
C GLY A 290 -4.17 -9.95 12.49
N PRO A 291 -3.78 -11.16 12.95
CA PRO A 291 -2.58 -11.87 12.47
C PRO A 291 -2.56 -12.13 10.96
N THR A 292 -3.69 -12.55 10.39
CA THR A 292 -3.82 -12.93 8.98
C THR A 292 -3.85 -11.68 8.11
N ALA A 293 -4.55 -10.62 8.54
CA ALA A 293 -4.56 -9.35 7.84
C ALA A 293 -3.15 -8.74 7.74
N LYS A 294 -2.39 -8.76 8.84
CA LYS A 294 -0.98 -8.32 8.85
C LYS A 294 -0.09 -9.13 7.90
N TYR A 295 -0.31 -10.45 7.84
CA TYR A 295 0.44 -11.32 6.94
C TYR A 295 0.24 -10.92 5.49
N TYR A 296 -1.01 -10.87 5.00
CA TYR A 296 -1.28 -10.51 3.61
C TYR A 296 -0.92 -9.06 3.27
N ALA A 297 -1.12 -8.12 4.20
CA ALA A 297 -0.65 -6.75 4.04
C ALA A 297 0.87 -6.69 3.83
N THR A 298 1.63 -7.50 4.58
CA THR A 298 3.09 -7.60 4.40
C THR A 298 3.44 -8.22 3.05
N GLN A 299 2.71 -9.24 2.61
CA GLN A 299 2.92 -9.84 1.28
C GLN A 299 2.69 -8.83 0.16
N MET A 300 1.65 -8.00 0.22
CA MET A 300 1.43 -6.92 -0.76
C MET A 300 2.60 -5.93 -0.79
N LEU A 301 3.11 -5.49 0.36
CA LEU A 301 4.29 -4.61 0.42
C LEU A 301 5.54 -5.28 -0.16
N MET A 302 5.72 -6.59 0.08
CA MET A 302 6.81 -7.35 -0.52
C MET A 302 6.67 -7.43 -2.05
N ASN A 303 5.46 -7.63 -2.58
CA ASN A 303 5.22 -7.62 -4.04
C ASN A 303 5.56 -6.25 -4.64
N LEU A 304 5.15 -5.16 -3.98
CA LEU A 304 5.44 -3.79 -4.41
C LEU A 304 6.95 -3.48 -4.46
N LEU A 305 7.72 -4.03 -3.52
CA LEU A 305 9.19 -3.87 -3.47
C LEU A 305 9.93 -4.82 -4.42
N CYS A 306 9.52 -6.09 -4.48
CA CYS A 306 10.33 -7.19 -5.00
C CYS A 306 10.02 -7.61 -6.42
N ASN A 307 8.75 -7.56 -6.85
CA ASN A 307 8.35 -8.10 -8.15
C ASN A 307 8.91 -7.27 -9.32
N ARG A 308 9.32 -6.03 -9.02
CA ARG A 308 10.07 -5.17 -9.95
C ARG A 308 11.50 -5.66 -10.23
N LEU A 309 11.99 -6.67 -9.52
CA LEU A 309 13.28 -7.31 -9.78
C LEU A 309 13.11 -8.54 -10.69
N ALA A 310 13.81 -8.54 -11.84
CA ALA A 310 13.77 -9.59 -12.87
C ALA A 310 14.00 -11.03 -12.38
N SER A 311 14.57 -11.21 -11.18
CA SER A 311 14.92 -12.52 -10.64
C SER A 311 13.83 -13.14 -9.74
N PHE A 312 12.70 -12.47 -9.56
CA PHE A 312 11.60 -12.95 -8.69
C PHE A 312 10.28 -13.12 -9.42
N THR A 313 10.15 -12.60 -10.64
CA THR A 313 9.00 -12.82 -11.51
C THR A 313 9.44 -13.60 -12.73
N GLU A 314 8.82 -14.75 -12.97
CA GLU A 314 8.99 -15.46 -14.25
C GLU A 314 8.45 -14.59 -15.39
N SER A 315 9.20 -14.53 -16.48
CA SER A 315 8.78 -13.79 -17.67
C SER A 315 7.48 -14.41 -18.22
N GLY A 316 6.38 -13.65 -18.21
CA GLY A 316 5.06 -14.13 -18.63
C GLY A 316 4.14 -14.61 -17.50
N SER A 317 4.59 -14.58 -16.23
CA SER A 317 3.70 -14.78 -15.08
C SER A 317 2.72 -13.61 -14.93
N ASN A 318 1.48 -13.89 -14.50
CA ASN A 318 0.47 -12.88 -14.19
C ASN A 318 0.69 -12.25 -12.79
N SER A 319 1.91 -12.30 -12.27
CA SER A 319 2.24 -11.78 -10.94
C SER A 319 2.01 -10.26 -10.88
N CYS A 320 1.52 -9.77 -9.73
CA CYS A 320 1.38 -8.34 -9.50
C CYS A 320 2.74 -7.62 -9.56
N CYS A 321 2.78 -6.37 -10.01
CA CYS A 321 4.02 -5.57 -10.04
C CYS A 321 5.22 -6.17 -10.82
N PRO A 322 5.05 -6.86 -11.97
CA PRO A 322 6.15 -7.52 -12.62
C PRO A 322 7.10 -6.48 -13.24
N MET A 323 8.36 -6.87 -13.44
CA MET A 323 9.25 -6.06 -14.25
C MET A 323 8.75 -6.01 -15.70
N ILE A 324 8.37 -4.81 -16.17
CA ILE A 324 8.14 -4.58 -17.60
C ILE A 324 9.50 -4.59 -18.31
N ARG A 325 9.82 -5.67 -19.04
CA ARG A 325 10.95 -5.65 -19.97
C ARG A 325 10.58 -4.73 -21.12
N ALA A 326 11.29 -3.61 -21.27
CA ALA A 326 11.18 -2.79 -22.46
C ALA A 326 11.44 -3.69 -23.68
N GLY A 327 10.41 -3.89 -24.51
CA GLY A 327 10.57 -4.63 -25.76
C GLY A 327 11.66 -3.99 -26.58
N LYS A 328 12.63 -4.79 -27.03
CA LYS A 328 13.52 -4.34 -28.12
C LYS A 328 12.58 -3.95 -29.27
N ARG A 329 12.56 -2.67 -29.63
CA ARG A 329 12.06 -2.27 -30.95
C ARG A 329 12.91 -3.05 -31.95
N GLN A 330 12.31 -4.04 -32.60
CA GLN A 330 12.89 -4.64 -33.81
C GLN A 330 12.74 -3.65 -34.96
#